data_AF-N8W911-F1
#
_entry.id   AF-N8W911-F1
#
_cell.length_a   1.000
_cell.length_b   1.000
_cell.length_c   1.000
_cell.angle_alpha   90.00
_cell.angle_beta   90.00
_cell.angle_gamma   90.00
#
_symmetry.space_group_name_H-M   'P 1'
#
loop_
_entity.id
_entity.type
_entity.pdbx_description
1 polymer ?
#
loop_
_entity_poly.entity_id
_entity_poly.type
_entity_poly.pdbx_seq_one_letter_code
_entity_poly.pdbx_strand_id
1 'polypeptide(L)'
;MFQHDVLASRVKFIPKMTDQLRAKFENLELNAGLGKISAFISLSLGLLCLFGALCFLFPSVMTTPELRPFYAKNYDVFYFSLMGGIILSVGFGAFSSIIRQNRYGFYGLCFALVATILGCGVIKAPMLPSVPFYAGIDYFVLTLVILALIFIPLEGFFAKNPEQKILRVGWVTDMKYFMFSHIGIQLFSFLTVMPIQYWITHLPNNPIVPYVQAQPIWLQFIELLIVVDFVVYWLHRAMHEVNFLWRFHAIHHSTEYMDWLASSRLHLVEVLMTRFIATLPIFLLGFHTSAVFAYLIFISFHAIFIHSNVRFRFPYLRWLIATPEFHHWHHSSEKPAIDKNYAAFIPFYDVLFKSVYMPNHLASVYGTVGYKIPNSFVKQFTWPFKKYVKRFRKRFGQSPKP
;
A
#
# COMPACT_ATOMS: atom_id res chain seq x y z
N MET A 1 -63.97 -13.41 -2.83
CA MET A 1 -63.15 -14.62 -3.06
C MET A 1 -61.89 -14.17 -3.81
N PHE A 2 -60.76 -14.20 -3.09
CA PHE A 2 -59.35 -14.00 -3.47
C PHE A 2 -58.86 -12.63 -3.99
N GLN A 3 -58.33 -11.85 -3.04
CA GLN A 3 -57.15 -11.00 -3.20
C GLN A 3 -55.98 -11.82 -3.74
N HIS A 4 -55.29 -11.33 -4.76
CA HIS A 4 -53.97 -11.85 -5.15
C HIS A 4 -52.89 -10.94 -4.56
N ASP A 5 -52.28 -11.43 -3.49
CA ASP A 5 -51.05 -10.91 -2.89
C ASP A 5 -49.89 -10.94 -3.89
N VAL A 6 -49.38 -9.76 -4.24
CA VAL A 6 -48.04 -9.61 -4.82
C VAL A 6 -47.04 -9.58 -3.67
N LEU A 7 -46.67 -10.77 -3.18
CA LEU A 7 -45.47 -10.96 -2.38
C LEU A 7 -44.24 -10.85 -3.29
N ALA A 8 -43.86 -9.61 -3.61
CA ALA A 8 -42.52 -9.32 -4.10
C ALA A 8 -41.54 -9.64 -2.95
N SER A 9 -40.91 -10.80 -3.05
CA SER A 9 -39.85 -11.24 -2.16
C SER A 9 -38.74 -10.18 -2.15
N ARG A 10 -38.70 -9.38 -1.08
CA ARG A 10 -37.52 -8.59 -0.73
C ARG A 10 -36.41 -9.57 -0.39
N VAL A 11 -35.65 -9.99 -1.39
CA VAL A 11 -34.31 -10.55 -1.17
C VAL A 11 -33.53 -9.42 -0.49
N LYS A 12 -33.46 -9.47 0.86
CA LYS A 12 -32.55 -8.63 1.64
C LYS A 12 -31.16 -8.92 1.11
N PHE A 13 -30.63 -8.02 0.28
CA PHE A 13 -29.27 -8.11 -0.23
C PHE A 13 -28.35 -8.08 0.99
N ILE A 14 -27.86 -9.24 1.42
CA ILE A 14 -26.88 -9.32 2.51
C ILE A 14 -25.67 -8.55 2.00
N PRO A 15 -25.36 -7.37 2.59
CA PRO A 15 -24.21 -6.60 2.12
C PRO A 15 -22.98 -7.48 2.33
N LYS A 16 -22.15 -7.62 1.29
CA LYS A 16 -20.92 -8.42 1.39
C LYS A 16 -20.09 -7.91 2.58
N MET A 17 -19.38 -8.78 3.28
CA MET A 17 -18.58 -8.43 4.47
C MET A 17 -17.72 -7.17 4.29
N THR A 18 -17.17 -6.94 3.09
CA THR A 18 -16.42 -5.70 2.79
C THR A 18 -17.28 -4.44 2.81
N ASP A 19 -18.50 -4.47 2.27
CA ASP A 19 -19.41 -3.32 2.27
C ASP A 19 -19.87 -3.00 3.70
N GLN A 20 -20.06 -4.03 4.54
CA GLN A 20 -20.36 -3.87 5.97
C GLN A 20 -19.20 -3.22 6.74
N LEU A 21 -17.95 -3.64 6.49
CA LEU A 21 -16.77 -3.03 7.10
C LEU A 21 -16.65 -1.55 6.72
N ARG A 22 -16.85 -1.23 5.45
CA ARG A 22 -16.76 0.15 4.96
C ARG A 22 -17.82 1.07 5.56
N ALA A 23 -19.09 0.66 5.55
CA ALA A 23 -20.19 1.43 6.16
C ALA A 23 -19.97 1.72 7.65
N LYS A 24 -19.11 0.92 8.30
CA LYS A 24 -18.91 0.93 9.74
C LYS A 24 -17.61 1.58 10.18
N PHE A 25 -16.60 1.65 9.33
CA PHE A 25 -15.26 2.17 9.66
C PHE A 25 -14.82 3.34 8.79
N GLU A 26 -15.46 3.61 7.65
CA GLU A 26 -15.12 4.75 6.78
C GLU A 26 -16.02 5.97 7.05
N ASN A 27 -15.45 7.15 6.80
CA ASN A 27 -16.03 8.48 6.97
C ASN A 27 -16.67 8.74 8.35
N LEU A 28 -16.18 8.05 9.38
CA LEU A 28 -16.65 8.21 10.74
C LEU A 28 -16.13 9.50 11.35
N GLU A 29 -17.00 10.25 12.01
CA GLU A 29 -16.57 11.25 12.98
C GLU A 29 -16.03 10.57 14.22
N LEU A 30 -14.72 10.74 14.41
CA LEU A 30 -14.00 10.32 15.60
C LEU A 30 -14.18 11.40 16.67
N ASN A 31 -15.40 11.53 17.20
CA ASN A 31 -15.71 12.49 18.26
C ASN A 31 -15.20 11.95 19.61
N ALA A 32 -14.49 12.79 20.35
CA ALA A 32 -14.06 12.48 21.71
C ALA A 32 -15.27 12.16 22.60
N GLY A 33 -15.11 11.22 23.53
CA GLY A 33 -16.14 10.89 24.51
C GLY A 33 -17.19 9.85 24.07
N LEU A 34 -17.35 9.51 22.79
CA LEU A 34 -18.30 8.46 22.37
C LEU A 34 -17.70 7.03 22.36
N GLY A 35 -16.46 6.87 22.84
CA GLY A 35 -15.75 5.58 22.85
C GLY A 35 -15.34 5.06 21.46
N LYS A 36 -15.73 5.73 20.36
CA LYS A 36 -15.38 5.32 18.98
C LYS A 36 -13.87 5.33 18.72
N ILE A 37 -13.18 6.37 19.20
CA ILE A 37 -11.71 6.47 19.12
C ILE A 37 -11.08 5.31 19.88
N SER A 38 -11.49 5.11 21.13
CA SER A 38 -10.99 4.03 21.99
C SER A 38 -11.25 2.64 21.38
N ALA A 39 -12.44 2.40 20.81
CA ALA A 39 -12.73 1.18 20.07
C ALA A 39 -11.78 0.97 18.88
N PHE A 40 -11.56 2.01 18.07
CA PHE A 40 -10.67 1.91 16.91
C PHE A 40 -9.22 1.64 17.33
N ILE A 41 -8.70 2.36 18.32
CA ILE A 41 -7.37 2.16 18.87
C ILE A 41 -7.23 0.73 19.42
N SER A 42 -8.18 0.27 20.23
CA SER A 42 -8.18 -1.08 20.79
C SER A 42 -8.20 -2.16 19.70
N LEU A 43 -9.09 -2.02 18.71
CA LEU A 43 -9.21 -2.97 17.60
C LEU A 43 -7.93 -3.04 16.77
N SER A 44 -7.39 -1.89 16.36
CA SER A 44 -6.19 -1.81 15.54
C SER A 44 -4.96 -2.29 16.31
N LEU A 45 -4.73 -1.80 17.53
CA LEU A 45 -3.60 -2.25 18.35
C LEU A 45 -3.72 -3.73 18.71
N GLY A 46 -4.91 -4.22 19.04
CA GLY A 46 -5.14 -5.62 19.37
C GLY A 46 -4.79 -6.54 18.20
N LEU A 47 -5.19 -6.17 16.97
CA LEU A 47 -4.85 -6.91 15.77
C LEU A 47 -3.35 -6.86 15.45
N LEU A 48 -2.71 -5.70 15.59
CA LEU A 48 -1.26 -5.55 15.39
C LEU A 48 -0.46 -6.33 16.43
N CYS A 49 -0.89 -6.34 17.68
CA CYS A 49 -0.28 -7.13 18.75
C CYS A 49 -0.47 -8.63 18.51
N LEU A 50 -1.62 -9.05 17.98
CA LEU A 50 -1.83 -10.45 17.58
C LEU A 50 -0.82 -10.86 16.50
N PHE A 51 -0.64 -10.03 15.47
CA PHE A 51 0.37 -10.27 14.44
C PHE A 51 1.80 -10.25 15.00
N GLY A 52 2.11 -9.33 15.92
CA GLY A 52 3.38 -9.28 16.63
C GLY A 52 3.63 -10.55 17.44
N ALA A 53 2.66 -11.02 18.21
CA ALA A 53 2.74 -12.26 18.99
C ALA A 53 2.99 -13.48 18.08
N LEU A 54 2.34 -13.55 16.91
CA LEU A 54 2.61 -14.59 15.90
C LEU A 54 4.05 -14.52 15.36
N CYS A 55 4.63 -13.32 15.25
CA CYS A 55 6.03 -13.14 14.85
C CYS A 55 7.01 -13.68 15.90
N PHE A 56 6.71 -13.51 17.19
CA PHE A 56 7.48 -14.11 18.28
C PHE A 56 7.32 -15.63 18.35
N LEU A 57 6.11 -16.15 18.09
CA LEU A 57 5.80 -17.57 18.19
C LEU A 57 6.36 -18.39 17.01
N PHE A 58 6.32 -17.81 15.79
CA PHE A 58 6.74 -18.48 14.56
C PHE A 58 7.75 -17.65 13.77
N PRO A 59 8.92 -17.29 14.34
CA PRO A 59 9.84 -16.35 13.73
C PRO A 59 10.38 -16.85 12.38
N SER A 60 10.58 -18.15 12.19
CA SER A 60 11.03 -18.71 10.90
C SER A 60 10.07 -18.45 9.74
N VAL A 61 8.77 -18.42 10.01
CA VAL A 61 7.72 -18.28 8.99
C VAL A 61 7.15 -16.87 8.95
N MET A 62 7.01 -16.19 10.08
CA MET A 62 6.28 -14.91 10.15
C MET A 62 7.18 -13.69 10.01
N THR A 63 8.49 -13.83 10.24
CA THR A 63 9.44 -12.72 10.20
C THR A 63 10.36 -12.75 8.99
N THR A 64 10.82 -11.56 8.60
CA THR A 64 11.79 -11.32 7.55
C THR A 64 13.19 -11.79 7.98
N PRO A 65 13.82 -12.75 7.28
CA PRO A 65 15.11 -13.34 7.67
C PRO A 65 16.20 -12.31 7.98
N GLU A 66 16.29 -11.27 7.16
CA GLU A 66 17.30 -10.22 7.25
C GLU A 66 17.16 -9.37 8.52
N LEU A 67 15.95 -9.30 9.10
CA LEU A 67 15.65 -8.52 10.31
C LEU A 67 15.79 -9.34 11.59
N ARG A 68 15.85 -10.68 11.51
CA ARG A 68 15.95 -11.55 12.70
C ARG A 68 17.18 -11.27 13.57
N PRO A 69 18.39 -11.04 13.03
CA PRO A 69 19.54 -10.67 13.86
C PRO A 69 19.29 -9.37 14.64
N PHE A 70 18.62 -8.40 14.02
CA PHE A 70 18.26 -7.14 14.66
C PHE A 70 17.21 -7.35 15.77
N TYR A 71 16.20 -8.19 15.53
CA TYR A 71 15.21 -8.54 16.54
C TYR A 71 15.82 -9.30 17.71
N ALA A 72 16.71 -10.26 17.45
CA ALA A 72 17.38 -11.03 18.49
C ALA A 72 18.27 -10.13 19.36
N LYS A 73 19.01 -9.20 18.75
CA LYS A 73 19.83 -8.22 19.46
C LYS A 73 19.02 -7.25 20.33
N ASN A 74 17.82 -6.88 19.88
CA ASN A 74 16.96 -5.89 20.55
C ASN A 74 15.67 -6.51 21.10
N TYR A 75 15.72 -7.78 21.52
CA TYR A 75 14.55 -8.57 21.92
C TYR A 75 13.65 -7.84 22.92
N ASP A 76 14.25 -7.29 23.98
CA ASP A 76 13.52 -6.63 25.07
C ASP A 76 12.69 -5.45 24.56
N VAL A 77 13.24 -4.66 23.63
CA VAL A 77 12.53 -3.51 23.05
C VAL A 77 11.25 -3.96 22.34
N PHE A 78 11.35 -4.99 21.50
CA PHE A 78 10.19 -5.51 20.75
C PHE A 78 9.18 -6.21 21.67
N TYR A 79 9.67 -6.97 22.65
CA TYR A 79 8.83 -7.67 23.61
C TYR A 79 8.05 -6.69 24.49
N PHE A 80 8.71 -5.70 25.08
CA PHE A 80 8.04 -4.69 25.91
C PHE A 80 7.14 -3.77 25.08
N SER A 81 7.47 -3.52 23.80
CA SER A 81 6.57 -2.81 22.88
C SER A 81 5.29 -3.61 22.61
N LEU A 82 5.39 -4.93 22.41
CA LEU A 82 4.24 -5.81 22.27
C LEU A 82 3.38 -5.81 23.55
N MET A 83 4.00 -5.98 24.72
CA MET A 83 3.28 -5.96 26.00
C MET A 83 2.59 -4.61 26.25
N GLY A 84 3.29 -3.50 25.99
CA GLY A 84 2.72 -2.15 26.09
C GLY A 84 1.53 -1.95 25.14
N GLY A 85 1.64 -2.43 23.90
CA GLY A 85 0.55 -2.39 22.92
C GLY A 85 -0.68 -3.20 23.36
N ILE A 86 -0.46 -4.38 23.95
CA ILE A 86 -1.53 -5.23 24.52
C ILE A 86 -2.22 -4.49 25.68
N ILE A 87 -1.46 -3.93 26.62
CA ILE A 87 -2.00 -3.19 27.77
C ILE A 87 -2.85 -2.01 27.30
N LEU A 88 -2.34 -1.22 26.34
CA LEU A 88 -3.08 -0.09 25.76
C LEU A 88 -4.36 -0.57 25.07
N SER A 89 -4.28 -1.66 24.28
CA SER A 89 -5.45 -2.24 23.61
C SER A 89 -6.51 -2.68 24.62
N VAL A 90 -6.10 -3.33 25.73
CA VAL A 90 -7.00 -3.73 26.82
C VAL A 90 -7.62 -2.51 27.49
N GLY A 91 -6.83 -1.50 27.85
CA GLY A 91 -7.33 -0.28 28.49
C GLY A 91 -8.37 0.45 27.66
N PHE A 92 -8.06 0.73 26.39
CA PHE A 92 -9.01 1.36 25.46
C PHE A 92 -10.22 0.47 25.15
N GLY A 93 -10.01 -0.84 25.07
CA GLY A 93 -11.06 -1.83 24.80
C GLY A 93 -12.05 -1.94 25.96
N ALA A 94 -11.56 -1.96 27.20
CA ALA A 94 -12.37 -1.94 28.41
C ALA A 94 -13.14 -0.63 28.54
N PHE A 95 -12.47 0.51 28.37
CA PHE A 95 -13.16 1.81 28.37
C PHE A 95 -14.26 1.87 27.30
N SER A 96 -13.97 1.43 26.08
CA SER A 96 -14.95 1.46 25.01
C SER A 96 -16.09 0.47 25.20
N SER A 97 -15.82 -0.75 25.66
CA SER A 97 -16.82 -1.83 25.73
C SER A 97 -17.64 -1.79 27.02
N ILE A 98 -17.02 -1.49 28.16
CA ILE A 98 -17.67 -1.49 29.47
C ILE A 98 -18.33 -0.14 29.72
N ILE A 99 -17.59 0.97 29.56
CA ILE A 99 -18.11 2.31 29.90
C ILE A 99 -19.00 2.86 28.79
N ARG A 100 -18.61 2.67 27.53
CA ARG A 100 -19.34 3.21 26.37
C ARG A 100 -20.20 2.18 25.64
N GLN A 101 -20.31 0.95 26.16
CA GLN A 101 -21.14 -0.14 25.62
C GLN A 101 -20.93 -0.40 24.11
N ASN A 102 -19.71 -0.15 23.62
CA ASN A 102 -19.38 -0.30 22.22
C ASN A 102 -18.75 -1.67 21.96
N ARG A 103 -19.48 -2.52 21.23
CA ARG A 103 -19.07 -3.88 20.84
C ARG A 103 -17.73 -3.98 20.10
N TYR A 104 -17.24 -2.92 19.47
CA TYR A 104 -15.93 -2.96 18.80
C TYR A 104 -14.77 -2.88 19.78
N GLY A 105 -14.97 -2.23 20.93
CA GLY A 105 -14.05 -2.33 22.05
C GLY A 105 -13.92 -3.78 22.54
N PHE A 106 -15.03 -4.54 22.53
CA PHE A 106 -15.00 -5.95 22.90
C PHE A 106 -14.21 -6.80 21.90
N TYR A 107 -14.34 -6.57 20.60
CA TYR A 107 -13.51 -7.27 19.61
C TYR A 107 -12.02 -6.93 19.77
N GLY A 108 -11.69 -5.68 20.09
CA GLY A 108 -10.34 -5.28 20.46
C GLY A 108 -9.81 -6.05 21.68
N LEU A 109 -10.63 -6.18 22.73
CA LEU A 109 -10.32 -7.02 23.90
C LEU A 109 -10.08 -8.48 23.53
N CYS A 110 -10.89 -9.07 22.65
CA CYS A 110 -10.69 -10.44 22.19
C CYS A 110 -9.34 -10.60 21.47
N PHE A 111 -8.98 -9.68 20.57
CA PHE A 111 -7.67 -9.74 19.91
C PHE A 111 -6.53 -9.56 20.90
N ALA A 112 -6.64 -8.62 21.84
CA ALA A 112 -5.64 -8.41 22.88
C ALA A 112 -5.50 -9.66 23.76
N LEU A 113 -6.60 -10.31 24.15
CA LEU A 113 -6.56 -11.55 24.94
C LEU A 113 -5.84 -12.68 24.20
N VAL A 114 -6.15 -12.88 22.92
CA VAL A 114 -5.43 -13.88 22.11
C VAL A 114 -3.95 -13.51 21.97
N ALA A 115 -3.64 -12.22 21.73
CA ALA A 115 -2.27 -11.74 21.68
C ALA A 115 -1.52 -11.95 23.01
N THR A 116 -2.19 -11.78 24.16
CA THR A 116 -1.63 -12.08 25.48
C THR A 116 -1.34 -13.57 25.62
N ILE A 117 -2.31 -14.44 25.30
CA ILE A 117 -2.13 -15.90 25.41
C ILE A 117 -0.93 -16.36 24.56
N LEU A 118 -0.81 -15.83 23.34
CA LEU A 118 0.28 -16.17 22.43
C LEU A 118 1.61 -15.50 22.83
N GLY A 119 1.57 -14.25 23.27
CA GLY A 119 2.74 -13.42 23.60
C GLY A 119 3.33 -13.65 25.00
N CYS A 120 2.56 -14.27 25.90
CA CYS A 120 3.07 -14.72 27.21
C CYS A 120 3.95 -15.98 27.11
N GLY A 121 3.96 -16.66 25.95
CA GLY A 121 4.87 -17.77 25.68
C GLY A 121 6.30 -17.26 25.51
N VAL A 122 7.20 -17.59 26.44
CA VAL A 122 8.63 -17.23 26.37
C VAL A 122 9.26 -17.93 25.17
N ILE A 123 9.41 -17.21 24.05
CA ILE A 123 10.23 -17.66 22.93
C ILE A 123 11.19 -16.52 22.58
N LYS A 124 12.42 -16.63 23.09
CA LYS A 124 13.54 -15.94 22.47
C LYS A 124 13.61 -16.47 21.04
N ALA A 125 13.50 -15.60 20.04
CA ALA A 125 13.58 -15.99 18.65
C ALA A 125 14.87 -16.80 18.45
N PRO A 126 14.79 -18.13 18.19
CA PRO A 126 16.00 -18.90 17.96
C PRO A 126 16.60 -18.41 16.64
N MET A 127 17.92 -18.48 16.50
CA MET A 127 18.53 -18.37 15.17
C MET A 127 18.16 -19.62 14.38
N LEU A 128 16.98 -19.57 13.75
CA LEU A 128 16.47 -20.64 12.90
C LEU A 128 16.99 -20.46 11.48
N PRO A 129 17.29 -21.56 10.77
CA PRO A 129 17.62 -21.50 9.35
C PRO A 129 16.49 -20.81 8.57
N SER A 130 16.86 -20.03 7.57
CA SER A 130 15.91 -19.40 6.65
C SER A 130 15.17 -20.49 5.86
N VAL A 131 13.85 -20.53 5.98
CA VAL A 131 13.00 -21.28 5.05
C VAL A 131 12.88 -20.50 3.74
N PRO A 132 12.72 -21.19 2.58
CA PRO A 132 12.63 -20.52 1.28
C PRO A 132 11.44 -19.55 1.16
N PHE A 133 10.38 -19.77 1.95
CA PHE A 133 9.19 -18.94 1.99
C PHE A 133 8.81 -18.59 3.44
N TYR A 134 8.63 -17.30 3.70
CA TYR A 134 8.10 -16.71 4.92
C TYR A 134 6.84 -15.86 4.58
N ALA A 135 6.14 -15.26 5.54
CA ALA A 135 4.97 -14.42 5.32
C ALA A 135 5.29 -12.92 5.41
N GLY A 136 6.37 -12.53 6.11
CA GLY A 136 6.79 -11.13 6.25
C GLY A 136 5.77 -10.27 6.99
N ILE A 137 5.05 -10.84 7.96
CA ILE A 137 4.03 -10.13 8.73
C ILE A 137 4.67 -9.02 9.59
N ASP A 138 5.88 -9.27 10.08
CA ASP A 138 6.69 -8.28 10.78
C ASP A 138 6.90 -7.01 9.96
N TYR A 139 7.24 -7.16 8.68
CA TYR A 139 7.45 -6.05 7.76
C TYR A 139 6.16 -5.25 7.55
N PHE A 140 5.01 -5.92 7.41
CA PHE A 140 3.70 -5.25 7.36
C PHE A 140 3.41 -4.46 8.65
N VAL A 141 3.57 -5.07 9.83
CA VAL A 141 3.25 -4.44 11.12
C VAL A 141 4.15 -3.24 11.37
N LEU A 142 5.48 -3.41 11.25
CA LEU A 142 6.44 -2.35 11.51
C LEU A 142 6.27 -1.18 10.54
N THR A 143 6.15 -1.47 9.24
CA THR A 143 5.99 -0.44 8.23
C THR A 143 4.67 0.32 8.44
N LEU A 144 3.58 -0.37 8.75
CA LEU A 144 2.30 0.29 9.02
C LEU A 144 2.37 1.21 10.24
N VAL A 145 2.94 0.74 11.35
CA VAL A 145 3.06 1.54 12.58
C VAL A 145 3.95 2.76 12.36
N ILE A 146 5.13 2.58 11.77
CA ILE A 146 6.08 3.67 11.53
C ILE A 146 5.46 4.72 10.61
N LEU A 147 4.87 4.31 9.49
CA LEU A 147 4.25 5.25 8.56
C LEU A 147 3.03 5.94 9.15
N ALA A 148 2.19 5.23 9.91
CA ALA A 148 1.05 5.84 10.59
C ALA A 148 1.50 6.90 11.61
N LEU A 149 2.57 6.63 12.38
CA LEU A 149 3.14 7.58 13.34
C LEU A 149 3.75 8.81 12.69
N ILE A 150 4.19 8.72 11.43
CA ILE A 150 4.73 9.85 10.68
C ILE A 150 3.62 10.61 9.96
N PHE A 151 2.84 9.92 9.12
CA PHE A 151 1.94 10.54 8.16
C PHE A 151 0.60 10.96 8.76
N ILE A 152 0.06 10.26 9.77
CA ILE A 152 -1.19 10.71 10.40
C ILE A 152 -0.99 12.08 11.08
N PRO A 153 0.07 12.30 11.90
CA PRO A 153 0.34 13.64 12.43
C PRO A 153 0.66 14.66 11.35
N LEU A 154 1.46 14.28 10.34
CA LEU A 154 1.84 15.19 9.25
C LEU A 154 0.61 15.70 8.49
N GLU A 155 -0.31 14.81 8.13
CA GLU A 155 -1.58 15.16 7.47
C GLU A 155 -2.54 15.89 8.41
N GLY A 156 -2.46 15.66 9.72
CA GLY A 156 -3.25 16.40 10.71
C GLY A 156 -2.81 17.87 10.84
N PHE A 157 -1.51 18.12 11.00
CA PHE A 157 -0.98 19.47 11.20
C PHE A 157 -0.89 20.30 9.91
N PHE A 158 -0.67 19.63 8.78
CA PHE A 158 -0.39 20.29 7.50
C PHE A 158 -1.36 19.90 6.38
N ALA A 159 -2.58 19.51 6.75
CA ALA A 159 -3.63 19.08 5.83
C ALA A 159 -3.77 20.00 4.61
N LYS A 160 -3.78 19.43 3.40
CA LYS A 160 -4.28 20.12 2.20
C LYS A 160 -5.80 20.25 2.24
N ASN A 161 -6.48 19.16 2.61
CA ASN A 161 -7.92 19.12 2.82
C ASN A 161 -8.21 18.85 4.32
N PRO A 162 -8.38 19.88 5.17
CA PRO A 162 -8.58 19.68 6.62
C PRO A 162 -9.86 18.93 6.99
N GLU A 163 -10.89 19.05 6.16
CA GLU A 163 -12.18 18.35 6.36
C GLU A 163 -12.10 16.84 6.06
N GLN A 164 -11.01 16.38 5.44
CA GLN A 164 -10.82 14.96 5.15
C GLN A 164 -10.53 14.19 6.44
N LYS A 165 -11.43 13.28 6.79
CA LYS A 165 -11.27 12.41 7.98
C LYS A 165 -10.15 11.40 7.77
N ILE A 166 -9.44 11.04 8.85
CA ILE A 166 -8.36 10.03 8.85
C ILE A 166 -8.84 8.71 8.22
N LEU A 167 -10.01 8.23 8.64
CA LEU A 167 -10.63 7.02 8.10
C LEU A 167 -11.56 7.38 6.94
N ARG A 168 -11.04 8.04 5.91
CA ARG A 168 -11.82 8.49 4.75
C ARG A 168 -12.45 7.33 3.96
N VAL A 169 -13.34 7.66 3.02
CA VAL A 169 -13.89 6.69 2.07
C VAL A 169 -12.75 6.03 1.28
N GLY A 170 -12.75 4.70 1.23
CA GLY A 170 -11.69 3.89 0.61
C GLY A 170 -10.56 3.46 1.53
N TRP A 171 -10.49 3.95 2.78
CA TRP A 171 -9.43 3.58 3.72
C TRP A 171 -9.34 2.06 3.95
N VAL A 172 -10.47 1.35 4.04
CA VAL A 172 -10.47 -0.12 4.23
C VAL A 172 -9.97 -0.83 2.97
N THR A 173 -10.24 -0.28 1.80
CA THR A 173 -9.72 -0.80 0.53
C THR A 173 -8.22 -0.61 0.46
N ASP A 174 -7.72 0.58 0.78
CA ASP A 174 -6.30 0.92 0.74
C ASP A 174 -5.51 0.11 1.77
N MET A 175 -6.04 -0.09 2.98
CA MET A 175 -5.45 -0.97 3.99
C MET A 175 -5.28 -2.42 3.49
N LYS A 176 -6.25 -2.94 2.72
CA LYS A 176 -6.15 -4.28 2.13
C LYS A 176 -5.07 -4.35 1.05
N TYR A 177 -4.93 -3.29 0.25
CA TYR A 177 -3.85 -3.19 -0.72
C TYR A 177 -2.48 -3.10 -0.03
N PHE A 178 -2.35 -2.26 1.00
CA PHE A 178 -1.15 -2.18 1.82
C PHE A 178 -0.79 -3.54 2.42
N MET A 179 -1.74 -4.25 3.02
CA MET A 179 -1.48 -5.60 3.55
C MET A 179 -1.08 -6.59 2.46
N PHE A 180 -1.78 -6.59 1.32
CA PHE A 180 -1.47 -7.45 0.18
C PHE A 180 -0.08 -7.17 -0.39
N SER A 181 0.34 -5.90 -0.48
CA SER A 181 1.63 -5.53 -1.04
C SER A 181 2.80 -5.92 -0.15
N HIS A 182 2.64 -5.87 1.17
CA HIS A 182 3.69 -6.17 2.15
C HIS A 182 3.81 -7.68 2.41
N ILE A 183 2.70 -8.37 2.62
CA ILE A 183 2.71 -9.84 2.82
C ILE A 183 3.08 -10.55 1.49
N GLY A 184 2.66 -9.99 0.36
CA GLY A 184 2.97 -10.53 -0.97
C GLY A 184 4.41 -10.30 -1.43
N ILE A 185 5.26 -9.63 -0.65
CA ILE A 185 6.59 -9.19 -1.11
C ILE A 185 7.45 -10.34 -1.66
N GLN A 186 7.42 -11.51 -1.04
CA GLN A 186 8.18 -12.67 -1.53
C GLN A 186 7.62 -13.25 -2.81
N LEU A 187 6.29 -13.32 -2.94
CA LEU A 187 5.67 -13.74 -4.19
C LEU A 187 6.10 -12.79 -5.32
N PHE A 188 6.12 -11.49 -5.05
CA PHE A 188 6.57 -10.52 -6.05
C PHE A 188 8.05 -10.65 -6.35
N SER A 189 8.91 -10.81 -5.34
CA SER A 189 10.35 -11.04 -5.52
C SER A 189 10.62 -12.32 -6.32
N PHE A 190 9.90 -13.40 -6.01
CA PHE A 190 10.00 -14.66 -6.77
C PHE A 190 9.56 -14.48 -8.22
N LEU A 191 8.50 -13.73 -8.49
CA LEU A 191 7.99 -13.53 -9.85
C LEU A 191 8.76 -12.46 -10.66
N THR A 192 9.57 -11.63 -10.00
CA THR A 192 10.26 -10.50 -10.66
C THR A 192 11.77 -10.60 -10.53
N VAL A 193 12.31 -10.57 -9.31
CA VAL A 193 13.75 -10.55 -9.02
C VAL A 193 14.42 -11.86 -9.41
N MET A 194 13.84 -13.02 -9.05
CA MET A 194 14.48 -14.32 -9.29
C MET A 194 14.67 -14.63 -10.79
N PRO A 195 13.69 -14.41 -11.69
CA PRO A 195 13.90 -14.54 -13.13
C PRO A 195 14.98 -13.60 -13.66
N ILE A 196 15.02 -12.34 -13.19
CA ILE A 196 16.04 -11.36 -13.61
C ILE A 196 17.43 -11.84 -13.20
N GLN A 197 17.60 -12.26 -11.94
CA GLN A 197 18.86 -12.80 -11.43
C GLN A 197 19.30 -14.04 -12.21
N TYR A 198 18.39 -14.99 -12.43
CA TYR A 198 18.66 -16.18 -13.24
C TYR A 198 19.13 -15.80 -14.64
N TRP A 199 18.46 -14.85 -15.31
CA TRP A 199 18.86 -14.42 -16.65
C TRP A 199 20.24 -13.76 -16.65
N ILE A 200 20.50 -12.87 -15.69
CA ILE A 200 21.75 -12.10 -15.62
C ILE A 200 22.96 -12.98 -15.30
N THR A 201 22.82 -14.01 -14.48
CA THR A 201 23.92 -14.96 -14.21
C THR A 201 24.29 -15.82 -15.41
N HIS A 202 23.43 -15.88 -16.45
CA HIS A 202 23.70 -16.60 -17.70
C HIS A 202 24.13 -15.67 -18.85
N LEU A 203 24.18 -14.36 -18.62
CA LEU A 203 24.73 -13.42 -19.60
C LEU A 203 26.27 -13.43 -19.55
N PRO A 204 26.95 -13.14 -20.67
CA PRO A 204 28.38 -12.87 -20.65
C PRO A 204 28.73 -11.77 -19.65
N ASN A 205 29.93 -11.82 -19.08
CA ASN A 205 30.40 -10.82 -18.12
C ASN A 205 30.15 -9.40 -18.65
N ASN A 206 29.35 -8.62 -17.93
CA ASN A 206 29.09 -7.24 -18.27
C ASN A 206 30.29 -6.37 -17.82
N PRO A 207 31.06 -5.77 -18.76
CA PRO A 207 32.26 -5.00 -18.42
C PRO A 207 31.94 -3.72 -17.64
N ILE A 208 30.69 -3.27 -17.61
CA ILE A 208 30.26 -2.04 -16.90
C ILE A 208 30.16 -2.28 -15.38
N VAL A 209 29.82 -3.49 -14.94
CA VAL A 209 29.54 -3.80 -13.52
C VAL A 209 30.71 -3.45 -12.60
N PRO A 210 31.98 -3.80 -12.90
CA PRO A 210 33.11 -3.43 -12.04
C PRO A 210 33.28 -1.91 -11.89
N TYR A 211 33.01 -1.13 -12.94
CA TYR A 211 33.12 0.33 -12.88
C TYR A 211 32.04 0.95 -11.99
N VAL A 212 30.79 0.49 -12.10
CA VAL A 212 29.69 0.95 -11.25
C VAL A 212 29.95 0.58 -9.79
N GLN A 213 30.40 -0.65 -9.52
CA GLN A 213 30.69 -1.10 -8.16
C GLN A 213 31.86 -0.35 -7.50
N ALA A 214 32.84 0.12 -8.29
CA ALA A 214 33.97 0.89 -7.80
C ALA A 214 33.61 2.34 -7.43
N GLN A 215 32.46 2.85 -7.86
CA GLN A 215 32.01 4.19 -7.51
C GLN A 215 31.64 4.30 -6.02
N PRO A 216 31.72 5.50 -5.43
CA PRO A 216 31.23 5.71 -4.07
C PRO A 216 29.71 5.49 -3.97
N ILE A 217 29.24 4.97 -2.83
CA ILE A 217 27.83 4.60 -2.60
C ILE A 217 26.84 5.74 -2.87
N TRP A 218 27.20 6.98 -2.54
CA TRP A 218 26.32 8.13 -2.78
C TRP A 218 26.10 8.41 -4.27
N LEU A 219 27.10 8.16 -5.12
CA LEU A 219 26.98 8.34 -6.57
C LEU A 219 26.09 7.25 -7.15
N GLN A 220 26.33 5.99 -6.75
CA GLN A 220 25.47 4.87 -7.12
C GLN A 220 24.00 5.10 -6.72
N PHE A 221 23.74 5.70 -5.56
CA PHE A 221 22.39 6.09 -5.14
C PHE A 221 21.74 7.12 -6.08
N ILE A 222 22.49 8.15 -6.50
CA ILE A 222 22.00 9.16 -7.45
C ILE A 222 21.75 8.52 -8.82
N GLU A 223 22.68 7.69 -9.29
CA GLU A 223 22.52 6.96 -10.56
C GLU A 223 21.29 6.06 -10.53
N LEU A 224 21.05 5.33 -9.43
CA LEU A 224 19.84 4.54 -9.22
C LEU A 224 18.56 5.38 -9.36
N LEU A 225 18.50 6.55 -8.73
CA LEU A 225 17.36 7.46 -8.89
C LEU A 225 17.14 7.84 -10.35
N ILE A 226 18.21 8.14 -11.08
CA ILE A 226 18.13 8.56 -12.48
C ILE A 226 17.68 7.39 -13.37
N VAL A 227 18.41 6.28 -13.36
CA VAL A 227 18.20 5.19 -14.32
C VAL A 227 16.93 4.40 -14.05
N VAL A 228 16.57 4.21 -12.77
CA VAL A 228 15.35 3.48 -12.41
C VAL A 228 14.13 4.35 -12.67
N ASP A 229 14.15 5.63 -12.29
CA ASP A 229 13.02 6.53 -12.56
C ASP A 229 12.83 6.74 -14.07
N PHE A 230 13.90 6.71 -14.88
CA PHE A 230 13.77 6.81 -16.33
C PHE A 230 12.96 5.65 -16.93
N VAL A 231 13.26 4.40 -16.56
CA VAL A 231 12.50 3.25 -17.09
C VAL A 231 11.08 3.20 -16.51
N VAL A 232 10.91 3.62 -15.25
CA VAL A 232 9.59 3.73 -14.60
C VAL A 232 8.76 4.85 -15.24
N TYR A 233 9.35 5.98 -15.61
CA TYR A 233 8.68 7.09 -16.31
C TYR A 233 8.03 6.59 -17.61
N TRP A 234 8.76 5.83 -18.43
CA TRP A 234 8.23 5.30 -19.69
C TRP A 234 7.15 4.25 -19.47
N LEU A 235 7.32 3.37 -18.49
CA LEU A 235 6.28 2.42 -18.11
C LEU A 235 5.02 3.17 -17.64
N HIS A 236 5.17 4.15 -16.77
CA HIS A 236 4.08 4.92 -16.19
C HIS A 236 3.34 5.72 -17.26
N ARG A 237 4.06 6.39 -18.16
CA ARG A 237 3.49 7.02 -19.35
C ARG A 237 2.72 6.03 -20.21
N ALA A 238 3.28 4.85 -20.47
CA ALA A 238 2.57 3.80 -21.19
C ALA A 238 1.31 3.31 -20.44
N MET A 239 1.32 3.31 -19.10
CA MET A 239 0.13 2.99 -18.31
C MET A 239 -1.00 4.00 -18.46
N HIS A 240 -0.70 5.27 -18.77
CA HIS A 240 -1.72 6.29 -19.08
C HIS A 240 -2.15 6.24 -20.55
N GLU A 241 -1.19 6.17 -21.46
CA GLU A 241 -1.41 6.32 -22.91
C GLU A 241 -1.91 5.04 -23.58
N VAL A 242 -1.64 3.86 -23.00
CA VAL A 242 -2.07 2.57 -23.57
C VAL A 242 -3.30 2.06 -22.83
N ASN A 243 -4.45 2.10 -23.50
CA ASN A 243 -5.77 1.65 -23.01
C ASN A 243 -5.79 0.30 -22.29
N PHE A 244 -4.93 -0.65 -22.67
CA PHE A 244 -4.84 -1.95 -21.99
C PHE A 244 -4.18 -1.82 -20.61
N LEU A 245 -3.07 -1.10 -20.52
CA LEU A 245 -2.32 -0.89 -19.29
C LEU A 245 -3.08 0.04 -18.33
N TRP A 246 -3.73 1.07 -18.88
CA TRP A 246 -4.58 1.99 -18.12
C TRP A 246 -5.65 1.29 -17.31
N ARG A 247 -6.17 0.13 -17.75
CA ARG A 247 -7.18 -0.58 -16.94
C ARG A 247 -6.68 -1.03 -15.58
N PHE A 248 -5.41 -1.37 -15.49
CA PHE A 248 -4.76 -1.76 -14.24
C PHE A 248 -4.44 -0.52 -13.42
N HIS A 249 -3.81 0.47 -14.07
CA HIS A 249 -3.37 1.70 -13.43
C HIS A 249 -4.52 2.64 -13.01
N ALA A 250 -5.66 2.59 -13.69
CA ALA A 250 -6.87 3.30 -13.29
C ALA A 250 -7.36 2.89 -11.90
N ILE A 251 -6.98 1.71 -11.40
CA ILE A 251 -7.28 1.29 -10.02
C ILE A 251 -6.52 2.19 -9.04
N HIS A 252 -5.26 2.52 -9.33
CA HIS A 252 -4.49 3.51 -8.58
C HIS A 252 -5.15 4.89 -8.62
N HIS A 253 -5.49 5.38 -9.83
CA HIS A 253 -6.20 6.65 -10.01
C HIS A 253 -7.67 6.65 -9.53
N SER A 254 -8.21 5.53 -9.06
CA SER A 254 -9.61 5.47 -8.60
C SER A 254 -9.86 6.16 -7.27
N THR A 255 -8.82 6.67 -6.61
CA THR A 255 -8.98 7.35 -5.33
C THR A 255 -9.56 8.75 -5.51
N GLU A 256 -10.72 8.98 -4.91
CA GLU A 256 -11.39 10.29 -4.89
C GLU A 256 -10.83 11.19 -3.77
N TYR A 257 -10.03 10.60 -2.86
CA TYR A 257 -9.47 11.25 -1.70
C TYR A 257 -8.00 10.82 -1.57
N MET A 258 -7.12 11.79 -1.40
CA MET A 258 -5.68 11.59 -1.43
C MET A 258 -5.14 11.62 0.00
N ASP A 259 -4.40 10.59 0.40
CA ASP A 259 -3.66 10.49 1.66
C ASP A 259 -2.47 9.53 1.49
N TRP A 260 -1.65 9.41 2.53
CA TRP A 260 -0.47 8.55 2.54
C TRP A 260 -0.78 7.09 2.19
N LEU A 261 -1.96 6.58 2.58
CA LEU A 261 -2.36 5.21 2.34
C LEU A 261 -2.82 4.98 0.88
N ALA A 262 -3.25 6.03 0.17
CA ALA A 262 -3.63 5.97 -1.24
C ALA A 262 -2.51 5.41 -2.15
N SER A 263 -1.25 5.66 -1.79
CA SER A 263 -0.05 5.14 -2.46
C SER A 263 -0.06 3.61 -2.62
N SER A 264 -0.70 2.89 -1.70
CA SER A 264 -0.73 1.43 -1.68
C SER A 264 -1.65 0.81 -2.74
N ARG A 265 -2.63 1.56 -3.28
CA ARG A 265 -3.69 1.06 -4.15
C ARG A 265 -3.17 0.72 -5.55
N LEU A 266 -2.42 -0.37 -5.66
CA LEU A 266 -1.82 -0.84 -6.91
C LEU A 266 -2.37 -2.21 -7.28
N HIS A 267 -2.76 -2.40 -8.54
CA HIS A 267 -3.19 -3.71 -9.01
C HIS A 267 -2.00 -4.68 -9.06
N LEU A 268 -2.23 -5.99 -8.84
CA LEU A 268 -1.15 -7.00 -8.87
C LEU A 268 -0.32 -6.95 -10.15
N VAL A 269 -0.96 -6.86 -11.31
CA VAL A 269 -0.26 -6.75 -12.61
C VAL A 269 0.65 -5.53 -12.66
N GLU A 270 0.19 -4.39 -12.15
CA GLU A 270 0.98 -3.17 -12.08
C GLU A 270 2.15 -3.33 -11.09
N VAL A 271 1.93 -3.92 -9.91
CA VAL A 271 3.00 -4.23 -8.95
C VAL A 271 4.09 -5.09 -9.60
N LEU A 272 3.71 -6.15 -10.33
CA LEU A 272 4.67 -7.03 -11.00
C LEU A 272 5.42 -6.31 -12.13
N MET A 273 4.72 -5.56 -12.97
CA MET A 273 5.32 -4.80 -14.07
C MET A 273 6.30 -3.75 -13.56
N THR A 274 5.87 -2.91 -12.61
CA THR A 274 6.70 -1.83 -12.07
C THR A 274 7.90 -2.39 -11.32
N ARG A 275 7.73 -3.44 -10.50
CA ARG A 275 8.87 -4.09 -9.83
C ARG A 275 9.84 -4.72 -10.82
N PHE A 276 9.34 -5.42 -11.84
CA PHE A 276 10.20 -6.03 -12.85
C PHE A 276 11.01 -4.97 -13.60
N ILE A 277 10.35 -3.95 -14.16
CA ILE A 277 11.00 -2.88 -14.92
C ILE A 277 11.97 -2.07 -14.06
N ALA A 278 11.57 -1.72 -12.83
CA ALA A 278 12.45 -0.97 -11.93
C ALA A 278 13.69 -1.76 -11.50
N THR A 279 13.57 -3.09 -11.40
CA THR A 279 14.65 -3.97 -10.95
C THR A 279 15.66 -4.28 -12.06
N LEU A 280 15.25 -4.27 -13.33
CA LEU A 280 16.14 -4.54 -14.47
C LEU A 280 17.43 -3.69 -14.47
N PRO A 281 17.40 -2.35 -14.47
CA PRO A 281 18.62 -1.55 -14.50
C PRO A 281 19.48 -1.76 -13.24
N ILE A 282 18.86 -2.08 -12.09
CA ILE A 282 19.59 -2.34 -10.84
C ILE A 282 20.54 -3.52 -11.00
N PHE A 283 20.03 -4.65 -11.50
CA PHE A 283 20.84 -5.84 -11.68
C PHE A 283 21.73 -5.78 -12.94
N LEU A 284 21.26 -5.16 -14.02
CA LEU A 284 22.05 -5.04 -15.25
C LEU A 284 23.32 -4.21 -15.05
N LEU A 285 23.23 -3.13 -14.26
CA LEU A 285 24.38 -2.26 -13.95
C LEU A 285 25.18 -2.72 -12.74
N GLY A 286 24.63 -3.63 -11.93
CA GLY A 286 25.35 -4.30 -10.84
C GLY A 286 25.66 -3.42 -9.63
N PHE A 287 24.77 -2.49 -9.29
CA PHE A 287 24.93 -1.59 -8.14
C PHE A 287 25.18 -2.34 -6.83
N HIS A 288 26.00 -1.74 -5.98
CA HIS A 288 26.31 -2.25 -4.65
C HIS A 288 25.07 -2.31 -3.76
N THR A 289 24.90 -3.40 -3.01
CA THR A 289 23.71 -3.68 -2.19
C THR A 289 23.35 -2.54 -1.24
N SER A 290 24.35 -1.87 -0.65
CA SER A 290 24.10 -0.71 0.24
C SER A 290 23.46 0.48 -0.49
N ALA A 291 23.86 0.75 -1.74
CA ALA A 291 23.24 1.81 -2.54
C ALA A 291 21.79 1.43 -2.91
N VAL A 292 21.57 0.16 -3.26
CA VAL A 292 20.23 -0.38 -3.54
C VAL A 292 19.33 -0.28 -2.32
N PHE A 293 19.79 -0.64 -1.11
CA PHE A 293 19.00 -0.50 0.10
C PHE A 293 18.70 0.96 0.45
N ALA A 294 19.66 1.87 0.31
CA ALA A 294 19.43 3.30 0.49
C ALA A 294 18.36 3.82 -0.49
N TYR A 295 18.45 3.43 -1.76
CA TYR A 295 17.46 3.73 -2.80
C TYR A 295 16.07 3.19 -2.42
N LEU A 296 15.95 1.91 -2.05
CA LEU A 296 14.68 1.29 -1.68
C LEU A 296 14.02 1.95 -0.47
N ILE A 297 14.80 2.33 0.56
CA ILE A 297 14.29 3.07 1.72
C ILE A 297 13.75 4.43 1.28
N PHE A 298 14.54 5.16 0.50
CA PHE A 298 14.15 6.48 0.00
C PHE A 298 12.86 6.40 -0.82
N ILE A 299 12.79 5.53 -1.84
CA ILE A 299 11.59 5.45 -2.70
C ILE A 299 10.36 4.96 -1.94
N SER A 300 10.53 4.07 -0.96
CA SER A 300 9.41 3.56 -0.16
C SER A 300 8.78 4.66 0.68
N PHE A 301 9.61 5.53 1.27
CA PHE A 301 9.10 6.70 2.01
C PHE A 301 8.56 7.77 1.04
N HIS A 302 9.31 8.08 -0.01
CA HIS A 302 9.01 9.16 -0.94
C HIS A 302 7.70 8.92 -1.69
N ALA A 303 7.47 7.70 -2.18
CA ALA A 303 6.22 7.32 -2.84
C ALA A 303 5.01 7.56 -1.94
N ILE A 304 5.14 7.36 -0.62
CA ILE A 304 4.05 7.61 0.34
C ILE A 304 3.89 9.10 0.58
N PHE A 305 5.01 9.82 0.72
CA PHE A 305 5.03 11.26 0.93
C PHE A 305 4.34 12.04 -0.18
N ILE A 306 4.60 11.72 -1.45
CA ILE A 306 3.98 12.44 -2.57
C ILE A 306 2.47 12.21 -2.70
N HIS A 307 1.92 11.17 -2.07
CA HIS A 307 0.46 10.96 -1.99
C HIS A 307 -0.17 11.57 -0.73
N SER A 308 0.63 11.98 0.26
CA SER A 308 0.07 12.45 1.53
C SER A 308 -0.82 13.69 1.36
N ASN A 309 -1.83 13.82 2.22
CA ASN A 309 -2.76 14.96 2.27
C ASN A 309 -2.08 16.20 2.87
N VAL A 310 -0.96 16.65 2.30
CA VAL A 310 -0.19 17.80 2.82
C VAL A 310 -0.25 18.98 1.85
N ARG A 311 -0.36 20.20 2.39
CA ARG A 311 -0.41 21.44 1.59
C ARG A 311 0.97 21.94 1.13
N PHE A 312 2.00 21.14 1.29
CA PHE A 312 3.38 21.56 1.05
C PHE A 312 3.64 21.85 -0.43
N ARG A 313 4.32 22.97 -0.69
CA ARG A 313 4.76 23.40 -2.01
C ARG A 313 6.26 23.64 -1.95
N PHE A 314 7.00 23.05 -2.90
CA PHE A 314 8.45 23.16 -2.96
C PHE A 314 8.87 23.74 -4.32
N PRO A 315 8.68 25.05 -4.55
CA PRO A 315 8.82 25.67 -5.88
C PRO A 315 10.22 25.51 -6.50
N TYR A 316 11.26 25.39 -5.67
CA TYR A 316 12.65 25.19 -6.12
C TYR A 316 13.00 23.71 -6.32
N LEU A 317 12.39 22.80 -5.56
CA LEU A 317 12.68 21.36 -5.64
C LEU A 317 11.78 20.60 -6.61
N ARG A 318 10.63 21.17 -7.00
CA ARG A 318 9.61 20.53 -7.85
C ARG A 318 10.08 20.05 -9.22
N TRP A 319 11.29 20.42 -9.66
CA TRP A 319 11.89 19.97 -10.92
C TRP A 319 12.95 18.88 -10.73
N LEU A 320 13.48 18.74 -9.51
CA LEU A 320 14.51 17.77 -9.16
C LEU A 320 13.92 16.51 -8.54
N ILE A 321 12.90 16.69 -7.70
CA ILE A 321 12.25 15.63 -6.95
C ILE A 321 10.74 15.85 -6.97
N ALA A 322 9.97 14.77 -7.18
CA ALA A 322 8.52 14.83 -7.21
C ALA A 322 8.01 15.27 -5.83
N THR A 323 7.02 16.15 -5.84
CA THR A 323 6.45 16.74 -4.62
C THR A 323 5.00 16.29 -4.45
N PRO A 324 4.40 16.43 -3.26
CA PRO A 324 2.96 16.22 -3.10
C PRO A 324 2.14 17.03 -4.10
N GLU A 325 2.50 18.30 -4.35
CA GLU A 325 1.85 19.13 -5.37
C GLU A 325 1.93 18.52 -6.78
N PHE A 326 3.12 18.06 -7.20
CA PHE A 326 3.35 17.47 -8.52
C PHE A 326 2.52 16.19 -8.72
N HIS A 327 2.57 15.29 -7.74
CA HIS A 327 1.89 14.00 -7.83
C HIS A 327 0.38 14.11 -7.63
N HIS A 328 -0.09 15.09 -6.85
CA HIS A 328 -1.52 15.38 -6.77
C HIS A 328 -2.06 15.90 -8.10
N TRP A 329 -1.29 16.72 -8.83
CA TRP A 329 -1.65 17.10 -10.19
C TRP A 329 -1.69 15.92 -11.15
N HIS A 330 -0.75 14.97 -11.04
CA HIS A 330 -0.80 13.71 -11.78
C HIS A 330 -2.09 12.92 -11.53
N HIS A 331 -2.54 12.85 -10.27
CA HIS A 331 -3.78 12.18 -9.90
C HIS A 331 -5.06 12.97 -10.19
N SER A 332 -4.94 14.22 -10.62
CA SER A 332 -6.08 15.11 -10.80
C SER A 332 -6.95 14.66 -11.96
N SER A 333 -8.27 14.69 -11.76
CA SER A 333 -9.27 14.44 -12.80
C SER A 333 -9.72 15.72 -13.51
N GLU A 334 -9.09 16.85 -13.20
CA GLU A 334 -9.28 18.11 -13.90
C GLU A 334 -8.74 18.01 -15.33
N LYS A 335 -9.53 18.48 -16.31
CA LYS A 335 -9.20 18.39 -17.74
C LYS A 335 -7.76 18.76 -18.12
N PRO A 336 -7.16 19.87 -17.65
CA PRO A 336 -5.79 20.23 -18.04
C PRO A 336 -4.70 19.32 -17.44
N ALA A 337 -5.03 18.50 -16.44
CA ALA A 337 -4.10 17.63 -15.73
C ALA A 337 -4.10 16.18 -16.23
N ILE A 338 -5.04 15.81 -17.11
CA ILE A 338 -5.12 14.48 -17.71
C ILE A 338 -3.87 14.22 -18.55
N ASP A 339 -3.28 13.03 -18.37
CA ASP A 339 -2.09 12.58 -19.10
C ASP A 339 -0.90 13.54 -18.91
N LYS A 340 -0.62 13.89 -17.64
CA LYS A 340 0.49 14.76 -17.21
C LYS A 340 1.26 14.17 -16.04
N ASN A 341 2.49 14.64 -15.86
CA ASN A 341 3.33 14.40 -14.67
C ASN A 341 3.60 12.91 -14.40
N TYR A 342 4.20 12.19 -15.36
CA TYR A 342 4.42 10.74 -15.26
C TYR A 342 5.65 10.33 -14.44
N ALA A 343 6.59 11.22 -14.15
CA ALA A 343 7.76 10.86 -13.35
C ALA A 343 7.34 10.43 -11.94
N ALA A 344 7.87 9.30 -11.47
CA ALA A 344 7.60 8.85 -10.10
C ALA A 344 8.46 9.64 -9.09
N PHE A 345 9.69 9.99 -9.47
CA PHE A 345 10.65 10.65 -8.59
C PHE A 345 11.28 11.91 -9.18
N ILE A 346 11.55 11.98 -10.49
CA ILE A 346 12.30 13.08 -11.11
C ILE A 346 11.44 13.82 -12.16
N PRO A 347 10.70 14.87 -11.77
CA PRO A 347 9.86 15.68 -12.66
C PRO A 347 10.56 16.26 -13.88
N PHE A 348 11.90 16.33 -13.87
CA PHE A 348 12.69 16.72 -15.03
C PHE A 348 12.33 15.93 -16.29
N TYR A 349 11.98 14.64 -16.18
CA TYR A 349 11.54 13.86 -17.34
C TYR A 349 10.26 14.42 -17.98
N ASP A 350 9.30 14.90 -17.19
CA ASP A 350 8.10 15.55 -17.71
C ASP A 350 8.38 16.90 -18.37
N VAL A 351 9.40 17.62 -17.91
CA VAL A 351 9.88 18.83 -18.58
C VAL A 351 10.51 18.46 -19.93
N LEU A 352 11.43 17.49 -19.93
CA LEU A 352 12.15 17.02 -21.10
C LEU A 352 11.20 16.49 -22.19
N PHE A 353 10.20 15.70 -21.80
CA PHE A 353 9.26 15.04 -22.70
C PHE A 353 7.91 15.77 -22.83
N LYS A 354 7.84 17.02 -22.35
CA LYS A 354 6.71 17.96 -22.52
C LYS A 354 5.36 17.43 -21.98
N SER A 355 5.40 16.72 -20.87
CA SER A 355 4.22 16.19 -20.16
C SER A 355 3.94 16.87 -18.82
N VAL A 356 4.65 17.95 -18.49
CA VAL A 356 4.50 18.64 -17.21
C VAL A 356 3.27 19.56 -17.15
N TYR A 357 2.57 19.54 -16.02
CA TYR A 357 1.49 20.46 -15.67
C TYR A 357 1.56 20.84 -14.19
N MET A 358 1.88 22.11 -13.90
CA MET A 358 2.13 22.63 -12.55
C MET A 358 1.65 24.09 -12.44
N PRO A 359 0.33 24.33 -12.39
CA PRO A 359 -0.21 25.68 -12.19
C PRO A 359 0.05 26.21 -10.77
N ASN A 360 -0.17 27.50 -10.55
CA ASN A 360 0.12 28.15 -9.26
C ASN A 360 -0.92 27.88 -8.15
N HIS A 361 -1.63 26.76 -8.19
CA HIS A 361 -2.57 26.30 -7.16
C HIS A 361 -2.51 24.77 -7.04
N LEU A 362 -3.12 24.21 -5.99
CA LEU A 362 -3.15 22.76 -5.76
C LEU A 362 -4.35 22.11 -6.47
N ALA A 363 -4.20 20.87 -6.91
CA ALA A 363 -5.29 20.07 -7.48
C ALA A 363 -6.47 19.95 -6.53
N SER A 364 -7.69 19.84 -7.04
CA SER A 364 -8.92 19.86 -6.24
C SER A 364 -9.80 18.63 -6.42
N VAL A 365 -9.77 18.00 -7.60
CA VAL A 365 -10.63 16.85 -7.93
C VAL A 365 -9.77 15.64 -8.31
N TYR A 366 -10.09 14.48 -7.76
CA TYR A 366 -9.40 13.22 -8.00
C TYR A 366 -10.39 12.13 -8.47
N GLY A 367 -9.86 10.96 -8.81
CA GLY A 367 -10.65 9.82 -9.30
C GLY A 367 -10.56 9.64 -10.81
N THR A 368 -11.21 8.59 -11.31
CA THR A 368 -11.24 8.29 -12.75
C THR A 368 -12.29 9.12 -13.49
N VAL A 369 -11.94 9.63 -14.68
CA VAL A 369 -12.86 10.35 -15.58
C VAL A 369 -13.70 9.36 -16.40
N GLY A 370 -15.01 9.62 -16.51
CA GLY A 370 -15.92 8.90 -17.41
C GLY A 370 -16.45 7.56 -16.89
N TYR A 371 -15.89 7.00 -15.83
CA TYR A 371 -16.42 5.80 -15.18
C TYR A 371 -16.05 5.73 -13.71
N LYS A 372 -16.82 4.95 -12.93
CA LYS A 372 -16.55 4.71 -11.51
C LYS A 372 -16.03 3.29 -11.29
N ILE A 373 -14.82 3.18 -10.74
CA ILE A 373 -14.29 1.90 -10.28
C ILE A 373 -14.90 1.58 -8.90
N PRO A 374 -15.41 0.35 -8.68
CA PRO A 374 -15.96 -0.03 -7.39
C PRO A 374 -14.89 0.06 -6.30
N ASN A 375 -15.24 0.62 -5.14
CA ASN A 375 -14.34 0.74 -3.99
C ASN A 375 -14.30 -0.56 -3.17
N SER A 376 -14.03 -1.68 -3.84
CA SER A 376 -13.96 -3.02 -3.24
C SER A 376 -12.74 -3.73 -3.80
N PHE A 377 -11.80 -4.08 -2.93
CA PHE A 377 -10.56 -4.80 -3.26
C PHE A 377 -10.78 -5.92 -4.30
N VAL A 378 -11.66 -6.88 -4.02
CA VAL A 378 -11.94 -8.01 -4.93
C VAL A 378 -12.54 -7.56 -6.27
N LYS A 379 -13.43 -6.55 -6.24
CA LYS A 379 -14.03 -6.03 -7.48
C LYS A 379 -12.99 -5.27 -8.31
N GLN A 380 -12.02 -4.60 -7.68
CA GLN A 380 -10.94 -3.90 -8.36
C GLN A 380 -9.99 -4.89 -9.04
N PHE A 381 -9.58 -5.97 -8.38
CA PHE A 381 -8.76 -7.03 -9.00
C PHE A 381 -9.38 -7.67 -10.26
N THR A 382 -10.70 -7.77 -10.29
CA THR A 382 -11.42 -8.37 -11.44
C THR A 382 -11.88 -7.33 -12.47
N TRP A 383 -11.81 -6.03 -12.14
CA TRP A 383 -12.33 -4.95 -12.97
C TRP A 383 -11.66 -4.86 -14.36
N PRO A 384 -10.30 -4.92 -14.48
CA PRO A 384 -9.61 -4.81 -15.77
C PRO A 384 -10.03 -5.86 -16.80
N PHE A 385 -10.46 -7.03 -16.31
CA PHE A 385 -10.80 -8.19 -17.11
C PHE A 385 -12.28 -8.26 -17.52
N LYS A 386 -13.17 -7.40 -16.98
CA LYS A 386 -14.63 -7.49 -17.20
C LYS A 386 -15.06 -7.50 -18.66
N LYS A 387 -14.42 -6.69 -19.53
CA LYS A 387 -14.72 -6.66 -20.98
C LYS A 387 -14.42 -8.01 -21.65
N TYR A 388 -13.32 -8.66 -21.25
CA TYR A 388 -12.92 -9.98 -21.76
C TYR A 388 -13.82 -11.09 -21.22
N VAL A 389 -14.18 -11.05 -19.93
CA VAL A 389 -15.14 -12.00 -19.34
C VAL A 389 -16.50 -11.92 -20.05
N LYS A 390 -16.99 -10.71 -20.36
CA LYS A 390 -18.25 -10.52 -21.11
C LYS A 390 -18.15 -11.08 -22.54
N ARG A 391 -17.01 -10.87 -23.22
CA ARG A 391 -16.75 -11.40 -24.58
C ARG A 391 -16.61 -12.92 -24.59
N PHE A 392 -15.92 -13.50 -23.61
CA PHE A 392 -15.74 -14.94 -23.45
C PHE A 392 -17.08 -15.64 -23.17
N ARG A 393 -17.89 -15.10 -22.25
CA ARG A 393 -19.26 -15.59 -21.99
C ARG A 393 -20.16 -15.51 -23.22
N LYS A 394 -20.05 -14.46 -24.04
CA LYS A 394 -20.79 -14.37 -25.30
C LYS A 394 -20.35 -15.42 -26.33
N ARG A 395 -19.06 -15.79 -26.34
CA ARG A 395 -18.47 -16.75 -27.29
C ARG A 395 -18.68 -18.22 -26.92
N PHE A 396 -18.73 -18.54 -25.62
CA PHE A 396 -18.78 -19.92 -25.12
C PHE A 396 -19.99 -20.23 -24.23
N GLY A 397 -20.77 -19.23 -23.85
CA GLY A 397 -22.01 -19.38 -23.06
C GLY A 397 -23.27 -19.46 -23.91
N GLN A 398 -23.15 -19.47 -25.24
CA GLN A 398 -24.23 -19.90 -26.12
C GLN A 398 -24.05 -21.40 -26.36
N SER A 399 -24.69 -22.24 -25.55
CA SER A 399 -24.95 -23.63 -25.97
C SER A 399 -25.66 -23.59 -27.32
N PRO A 400 -25.34 -24.47 -28.29
CA PRO A 400 -26.18 -24.64 -29.47
C PRO A 400 -27.60 -24.91 -28.95
N LYS A 401 -28.56 -24.05 -29.32
CA LYS A 401 -29.97 -24.39 -29.07
C LYS A 401 -30.27 -25.65 -29.89
N PRO A 402 -30.75 -26.75 -29.28
CA PRO A 402 -31.37 -27.82 -30.04
C PRO A 402 -32.63 -27.31 -30.75
#